data_AF-A0A1F5BUB2-F1
#
_entry.id   AF-A0A1F5BUB2-F1
#
_cell.length_a   1.000
_cell.length_b   1.000
_cell.length_c   1.000
_cell.angle_alpha   90.00
_cell.angle_beta   90.00
_cell.angle_gamma   90.00
#
_symmetry.space_group_name_H-M   'P 1'
#
loop_
_entity.id
_entity.type
_entity.pdbx_description
1 polymer ?
#
loop_
_entity_poly.entity_id
_entity_poly.type
_entity_poly.pdbx_seq_one_letter_code
_entity_poly.pdbx_strand_id
1 'polypeptide(L)'
;MDAGDHERFLESMEEFNARDPIGSLYEHSFQKHRLGSRTPKSEKLVDIVCYCLNPNHYHLILEQVSDYGIIKFMQRLGTGYTNYFNKKHERTGALFQGKYKAIHVDSNEYLLHLSAYINLNDKVHQLGSSTPKSSWEEYIEFREKNFCKKEIILDQFNSRDEYKKFAESSLVDMIERKKIEKLLLE
;
A
#
# COMPACT_ATOMS: atom_id res chain seq x y z
N MET A 1 11.95 9.81 3.47
CA MET A 1 11.04 9.42 4.56
C MET A 1 11.86 8.74 5.63
N ASP A 2 11.68 9.14 6.89
CA ASP A 2 12.19 8.39 8.04
C ASP A 2 11.22 7.26 8.44
N ALA A 3 11.54 6.48 9.49
CA ALA A 3 10.68 5.38 9.95
C ALA A 3 9.29 5.86 10.43
N GLY A 4 9.23 7.02 11.09
CA GLY A 4 7.98 7.60 11.56
C GLY A 4 7.09 8.12 10.42
N ASP A 5 7.70 8.59 9.33
CA ASP A 5 6.97 8.96 8.11
C ASP A 5 6.25 7.73 7.51
N HIS A 6 6.90 6.56 7.47
CA HIS A 6 6.29 5.33 6.96
C HIS A 6 5.12 4.87 7.83
N GLU A 7 5.28 4.90 9.16
CA GLU A 7 4.21 4.55 10.10
C GLU A 7 3.02 5.49 9.95
N ARG A 8 3.29 6.79 9.82
CA ARG A 8 2.24 7.77 9.58
C ARG A 8 1.56 7.57 8.23
N PHE A 9 2.27 7.11 7.21
CA PHE A 9 1.66 6.79 5.92
C PHE A 9 0.68 5.62 6.07
N LEU A 10 1.08 4.55 6.77
CA LEU A 10 0.21 3.39 7.05
C LEU A 10 -1.02 3.80 7.86
N GLU A 11 -0.85 4.59 8.92
CA GLU A 11 -1.96 5.16 9.71
C GLU A 11 -2.89 5.98 8.80
N SER A 12 -2.33 6.81 7.90
CA SER A 12 -3.12 7.59 6.95
C SER A 12 -3.92 6.69 6.00
N MET A 13 -3.36 5.58 5.54
CA MET A 13 -4.09 4.61 4.71
C MET A 13 -5.23 3.93 5.48
N GLU A 14 -5.05 3.64 6.77
CA GLU A 14 -6.12 3.04 7.59
C GLU A 14 -7.24 4.05 7.84
N GLU A 15 -6.88 5.22 8.35
CA GLU A 15 -7.82 6.19 8.91
C GLU A 15 -8.57 6.98 7.82
N PHE A 16 -7.92 7.28 6.70
CA PHE A 16 -8.58 7.95 5.58
C PHE A 16 -9.41 6.99 4.70
N ASN A 17 -9.34 5.68 4.93
CA ASN A 17 -10.18 4.67 4.28
C ASN A 17 -11.54 4.51 4.98
N ALA A 18 -12.20 5.64 5.23
CA ALA A 18 -13.54 5.71 5.79
C ALA A 18 -14.47 6.42 4.81
N ARG A 19 -15.73 6.02 4.72
CA ARG A 19 -16.72 6.68 3.86
C ARG A 19 -16.90 8.13 4.29
N ASP A 20 -17.05 8.35 5.59
CA ASP A 20 -17.18 9.67 6.18
C ASP A 20 -15.80 10.31 6.41
N PRO A 21 -15.63 11.62 6.12
CA PRO A 21 -14.39 12.31 6.42
C PRO A 21 -14.12 12.33 7.92
N ILE A 22 -12.93 11.93 8.33
CA ILE A 22 -12.50 11.96 9.74
C ILE A 22 -11.88 13.30 10.18
N GLY A 23 -11.79 14.28 9.29
CA GLY A 23 -11.09 15.55 9.56
C GLY A 23 -9.58 15.33 9.65
N SER A 24 -8.96 15.82 10.74
CA SER A 24 -7.55 15.58 11.00
C SER A 24 -7.31 14.30 11.81
N LEU A 25 -6.21 13.59 11.53
CA LEU A 25 -5.80 12.42 12.34
C LEU A 25 -5.59 12.79 13.82
N TYR A 26 -5.19 14.03 14.10
CA TYR A 26 -5.04 14.53 15.46
C TYR A 26 -6.38 14.56 16.19
N GLU A 27 -7.40 15.21 15.63
CA GLU A 27 -8.74 15.26 16.26
C GLU A 27 -9.37 13.86 16.35
N HIS A 28 -9.16 13.04 15.32
CA HIS A 28 -9.68 11.68 15.27
C HIS A 28 -9.08 10.80 16.39
N SER A 29 -7.79 10.96 16.71
CA SER A 29 -7.15 10.18 17.77
C SER A 29 -7.74 10.50 19.16
N PHE A 30 -8.10 11.75 19.45
CA PHE A 30 -8.82 12.10 20.69
C PHE A 30 -10.21 11.49 20.74
N GLN A 31 -10.94 11.49 19.62
CA GLN A 31 -12.24 10.85 19.55
C GLN A 31 -12.13 9.35 19.82
N LYS A 32 -11.16 8.66 19.20
CA LYS A 32 -10.88 7.24 19.47
C LYS A 32 -10.49 6.99 20.92
N HIS A 33 -9.65 7.84 21.52
CA HIS A 33 -9.28 7.68 22.93
C HIS A 33 -10.47 7.88 23.87
N ARG A 34 -11.38 8.81 23.54
CA ARG A 34 -12.59 9.08 24.35
C ARG A 34 -13.68 8.03 24.17
N LEU A 35 -13.89 7.53 22.96
CA LEU A 35 -14.98 6.61 22.60
C LEU A 35 -14.55 5.14 22.64
N GLY A 36 -13.24 4.86 22.55
CA GLY A 36 -12.69 3.51 22.51
C GLY A 36 -13.33 2.67 21.41
N SER A 37 -13.75 1.45 21.77
CA SER A 37 -14.45 0.51 20.88
C SER A 37 -15.85 0.95 20.45
N ARG A 38 -16.40 2.05 21.01
CA ARG A 38 -17.72 2.59 20.66
C ARG A 38 -17.70 3.52 19.45
N THR A 39 -16.53 3.79 18.89
CA THR A 39 -16.41 4.57 17.65
C THR A 39 -17.08 3.77 16.53
N PRO A 40 -18.13 4.28 15.85
CA PRO A 40 -18.77 3.57 14.76
C PRO A 40 -17.73 3.25 13.69
N LYS A 41 -17.65 1.98 13.26
CA LYS A 41 -16.85 1.62 12.10
C LYS A 41 -17.52 2.24 10.88
N SER A 42 -16.91 3.28 10.31
CA SER A 42 -17.34 3.79 9.01
C SER A 42 -17.13 2.70 7.96
N GLU A 43 -18.02 2.67 6.97
CA GLU A 43 -17.83 1.83 5.79
C GLU A 43 -16.52 2.19 5.09
N LYS A 44 -15.84 1.21 4.49
CA LYS A 44 -14.59 1.46 3.79
C LYS A 44 -14.83 2.08 2.41
N LEU A 45 -13.85 2.84 1.92
CA LEU A 45 -13.84 3.31 0.54
C LEU A 45 -13.25 2.24 -0.40
N VAL A 46 -12.19 1.58 0.05
CA VAL A 46 -11.47 0.54 -0.68
C VAL A 46 -11.09 -0.62 0.24
N ASP A 47 -10.94 -1.81 -0.32
CA ASP A 47 -10.13 -2.84 0.31
C ASP A 47 -8.70 -2.74 -0.24
N ILE A 48 -7.72 -2.72 0.67
CA ILE A 48 -6.30 -2.68 0.31
C ILE A 48 -5.85 -4.13 0.17
N VAL A 49 -5.52 -4.55 -1.04
CA VAL A 49 -5.15 -5.94 -1.34
C VAL A 49 -3.66 -6.15 -1.11
N CYS A 50 -2.83 -5.21 -1.55
CA CYS A 50 -1.37 -5.29 -1.46
C CYS A 50 -0.77 -3.87 -1.43
N TYR A 51 0.35 -3.68 -0.72
CA TYR A 51 1.07 -2.40 -0.72
C TYR A 51 2.59 -2.58 -0.69
N CYS A 52 3.30 -1.56 -1.17
CA CYS A 52 4.73 -1.37 -0.96
C CYS A 52 5.04 0.12 -0.85
N LEU A 53 5.72 0.51 0.22
CA LEU A 53 6.18 1.87 0.48
C LEU A 53 7.70 1.93 0.30
N ASN A 54 8.14 2.55 -0.79
CA ASN A 54 9.54 2.87 -1.02
C ASN A 54 9.86 4.31 -0.58
N PRO A 55 11.13 4.66 -0.38
CA PRO A 55 11.51 6.01 0.07
C PRO A 55 11.04 7.15 -0.85
N ASN A 56 10.88 6.90 -2.14
CA ASN A 56 10.55 7.89 -3.17
C ASN A 56 9.21 7.66 -3.89
N HIS A 57 8.54 6.52 -3.70
CA HIS A 57 7.24 6.22 -4.30
C HIS A 57 6.53 5.08 -3.56
N TYR A 58 5.27 4.79 -3.89
CA TYR A 58 4.53 3.67 -3.34
C TYR A 58 3.69 2.98 -4.42
N HIS A 59 3.33 1.72 -4.17
CA HIS A 59 2.45 0.92 -5.03
C HIS A 59 1.32 0.33 -4.18
N LEU A 60 0.10 0.33 -4.73
CA LEU A 60 -1.09 -0.21 -4.08
C LEU A 60 -1.88 -1.05 -5.09
N ILE A 61 -2.42 -2.19 -4.63
CA ILE A 61 -3.54 -2.87 -5.28
C ILE A 61 -4.78 -2.58 -4.44
N LEU A 62 -5.79 -1.97 -5.05
CA LEU A 62 -7.01 -1.53 -4.37
C LEU A 62 -8.23 -2.13 -5.06
N GLU A 63 -9.16 -2.64 -4.27
CA GLU A 63 -10.51 -2.99 -4.71
C GLU A 63 -11.46 -1.88 -4.26
N GLN A 64 -12.25 -1.33 -5.19
CA GLN A 64 -13.24 -0.31 -4.84
C GLN A 64 -14.48 -0.96 -4.22
N VAL A 65 -14.82 -0.59 -2.98
CA VAL A 65 -16.00 -1.13 -2.26
C VAL A 65 -17.08 -0.09 -1.99
N SER A 66 -16.86 1.16 -2.41
CA SER A 66 -17.81 2.26 -2.38
C SER A 66 -17.76 3.07 -3.68
N ASP A 67 -18.84 3.77 -4.02
CA ASP A 67 -18.87 4.65 -5.19
C ASP A 67 -17.75 5.70 -5.17
N TYR A 68 -16.95 5.71 -6.23
CA TYR A 68 -15.76 6.54 -6.38
C TYR A 68 -14.74 6.36 -5.24
N GLY A 69 -14.73 5.18 -4.61
CA GLY A 69 -13.93 4.86 -3.44
C GLY A 69 -12.44 5.10 -3.63
N ILE A 70 -11.86 4.62 -4.74
CA ILE A 70 -10.43 4.82 -5.03
C ILE A 70 -10.11 6.32 -5.16
N ILE A 71 -10.94 7.08 -5.88
CA ILE A 71 -10.73 8.51 -6.08
C ILE A 71 -10.75 9.25 -4.74
N LYS A 72 -11.77 9.00 -3.91
CA LYS A 72 -11.92 9.62 -2.58
C LYS A 72 -10.76 9.22 -1.66
N PHE A 73 -10.40 7.94 -1.66
CA PHE A 73 -9.31 7.40 -0.85
C PHE A 73 -7.98 8.05 -1.20
N MET A 74 -7.60 8.06 -2.49
CA MET A 74 -6.36 8.65 -2.96
C MET A 74 -6.29 10.15 -2.73
N GLN A 75 -7.41 10.88 -2.86
CA GLN A 75 -7.48 12.30 -2.55
C GLN A 75 -7.19 12.56 -1.07
N ARG A 76 -7.86 11.82 -0.17
CA ARG A 76 -7.70 12.00 1.28
C ARG A 76 -6.32 11.61 1.76
N LEU A 77 -5.82 10.45 1.32
CA LEU A 77 -4.47 9.98 1.61
C LEU A 77 -3.43 11.00 1.14
N GLY A 78 -3.54 11.43 -0.12
CA GLY A 78 -2.60 12.37 -0.73
C GLY A 78 -2.55 13.71 0.00
N THR A 79 -3.71 14.32 0.26
CA THR A 79 -3.79 15.61 0.96
C THR A 79 -3.39 15.49 2.42
N GLY A 80 -3.93 14.50 3.14
CA GLY A 80 -3.69 14.33 4.57
C GLY A 80 -2.22 14.05 4.88
N TYR A 81 -1.59 13.15 4.12
CA TYR A 81 -0.18 12.83 4.30
C TYR A 81 0.73 13.99 3.88
N THR A 82 0.43 14.68 2.78
CA THR A 82 1.19 15.89 2.37
C THR A 82 1.18 16.95 3.46
N ASN A 83 0.01 17.22 4.06
CA ASN A 83 -0.11 18.20 5.14
C ASN A 83 0.72 17.79 6.38
N TYR A 84 0.67 16.51 6.77
CA TYR A 84 1.51 15.99 7.85
C TYR A 84 3.00 16.18 7.54
N PHE A 85 3.44 15.70 6.37
CA PHE A 85 4.85 15.67 6.00
C PHE A 85 5.42 17.08 5.90
N ASN A 86 4.67 17.99 5.28
CA ASN A 86 5.05 19.40 5.19
C ASN A 86 5.16 20.04 6.57
N LYS A 87 4.20 19.79 7.47
CA LYS A 87 4.25 20.32 8.83
C LYS A 87 5.43 19.77 9.63
N LYS A 88 5.70 18.46 9.56
CA LYS A 88 6.80 17.81 10.29
C LYS A 88 8.18 18.28 9.82
N HIS A 89 8.35 18.43 8.50
CA HIS A 89 9.64 18.75 7.88
C HIS A 89 9.79 20.23 7.52
N GLU A 90 8.89 21.09 8.02
CA GLU A 90 8.88 22.55 7.75
C GLU A 90 8.92 22.89 6.25
N ARG A 91 8.25 22.06 5.43
CA ARG A 91 8.16 22.24 3.98
C ARG A 91 6.84 22.89 3.59
N THR A 92 6.80 23.42 2.38
CA THR A 92 5.58 23.90 1.73
C THR A 92 5.49 23.35 0.30
N GLY A 93 4.30 23.41 -0.29
CA GLY A 93 4.07 22.97 -1.67
C GLY A 93 3.75 21.47 -1.80
N ALA A 94 3.84 20.98 -3.03
CA ALA A 94 3.50 19.60 -3.38
C ALA A 94 4.55 18.61 -2.86
N LEU A 95 4.08 17.51 -2.26
CA LEU A 95 4.94 16.39 -1.87
C LEU A 95 5.09 15.36 -2.99
N PHE A 96 3.97 14.98 -3.63
CA PHE A 96 3.95 13.99 -4.70
C PHE A 96 4.16 14.63 -6.07
N GLN A 97 4.87 13.93 -6.95
CA GLN A 97 5.16 14.38 -8.31
C GLN A 97 3.97 14.11 -9.23
N GLY A 98 2.92 14.94 -9.12
CA GLY A 98 1.74 14.90 -9.97
C GLY A 98 0.65 13.95 -9.49
N LYS A 99 -0.26 13.58 -10.42
CA LYS A 99 -1.39 12.69 -10.14
C LYS A 99 -0.90 11.24 -10.00
N TYR A 100 -1.61 10.45 -9.19
CA TYR A 100 -1.39 9.00 -9.17
C TYR A 100 -1.68 8.40 -10.55
N LYS A 101 -0.95 7.35 -10.90
CA LYS A 101 -1.23 6.53 -12.08
C LYS A 101 -2.08 5.35 -11.66
N ALA A 102 -3.06 4.99 -12.48
CA ALA A 102 -3.93 3.84 -12.25
C ALA A 102 -4.02 3.00 -13.51
N ILE A 103 -3.93 1.69 -13.33
CA ILE A 103 -4.10 0.67 -14.36
C ILE A 103 -5.16 -0.29 -13.83
N HIS A 104 -6.18 -0.59 -14.65
CA HIS A 104 -7.19 -1.56 -14.28
C HIS A 104 -6.59 -2.98 -14.38
N VAL A 105 -6.78 -3.78 -13.34
CA VAL A 105 -6.41 -5.20 -13.36
C VAL A 105 -7.60 -5.97 -13.91
N ASP A 106 -7.46 -6.44 -15.15
CA ASP A 106 -8.53 -7.04 -15.95
C ASP A 106 -8.44 -8.58 -16.06
N SER A 107 -7.39 -9.17 -15.49
CA SER A 107 -7.19 -10.62 -15.50
C SER A 107 -6.61 -11.13 -14.19
N ASN A 108 -6.94 -12.38 -13.88
CA ASN A 108 -6.46 -13.04 -12.68
C ASN A 108 -4.94 -13.29 -12.71
N GLU A 109 -4.40 -13.70 -13.85
CA GLU A 109 -2.96 -13.88 -14.03
C GLU A 109 -2.21 -12.57 -13.76
N TYR A 110 -2.71 -11.45 -14.29
CA TYR A 110 -2.11 -10.16 -14.01
C TYR A 110 -2.19 -9.79 -12.52
N LEU A 111 -3.31 -10.05 -11.85
CA LEU A 111 -3.46 -9.82 -10.41
C LEU A 111 -2.39 -10.56 -9.59
N LEU A 112 -2.20 -11.85 -9.86
CA LEU A 112 -1.25 -12.70 -9.13
C LEU A 112 0.20 -12.23 -9.34
N HIS A 113 0.62 -11.97 -10.58
CA HIS A 113 1.96 -11.48 -10.84
C HIS A 113 2.18 -10.06 -10.30
N LEU A 114 1.16 -9.20 -10.34
CA LEU A 114 1.24 -7.85 -9.78
C LEU A 114 1.38 -7.88 -8.26
N SER A 115 0.69 -8.79 -7.56
CA SER A 115 0.83 -8.94 -6.11
C SER A 115 2.21 -9.43 -5.71
N ALA A 116 2.79 -10.36 -6.47
CA ALA A 116 4.17 -10.79 -6.29
C ALA A 116 5.15 -9.62 -6.50
N TYR A 117 4.99 -8.88 -7.60
CA TYR A 117 5.82 -7.72 -7.92
C TYR A 117 5.79 -6.68 -6.81
N ILE A 118 4.59 -6.26 -6.36
CA ILE A 118 4.45 -5.21 -5.35
C ILE A 118 5.02 -5.66 -4.01
N ASN A 119 4.69 -6.87 -3.54
CA ASN A 119 5.19 -7.37 -2.25
C ASN A 119 6.72 -7.46 -2.20
N LEU A 120 7.35 -7.83 -3.31
CA LEU A 120 8.80 -8.06 -3.42
C LEU A 120 9.57 -6.91 -4.08
N ASN A 121 8.92 -5.77 -4.29
CA ASN A 121 9.50 -4.63 -5.01
C ASN A 121 10.74 -4.06 -4.30
N ASP A 122 10.79 -4.18 -2.97
CA ASP A 122 11.95 -3.85 -2.15
C ASP A 122 13.18 -4.67 -2.55
N LYS A 123 12.99 -5.98 -2.76
CA LYS A 123 14.03 -6.91 -3.19
C LYS A 123 14.44 -6.69 -4.64
N VAL A 124 13.52 -6.25 -5.51
CA VAL A 124 13.83 -5.86 -6.90
C VAL A 124 14.85 -4.72 -6.93
N HIS A 125 14.68 -3.72 -6.06
CA HIS A 125 15.43 -2.47 -6.14
C HIS A 125 16.68 -2.42 -5.25
N GLN A 126 17.01 -3.50 -4.51
CA GLN A 126 18.18 -3.60 -3.62
C GLN A 126 18.39 -2.34 -2.77
N LEU A 127 17.29 -1.76 -2.29
CA LEU A 127 17.33 -0.56 -1.47
C LEU A 127 18.07 -0.92 -0.17
N GLY A 128 19.10 -0.13 0.18
CA GLY A 128 20.01 -0.39 1.30
C GLY A 128 19.35 -0.36 2.69
N SER A 129 20.04 0.18 3.69
CA SER A 129 19.70 0.07 5.13
C SER A 129 18.33 0.60 5.61
N SER A 130 17.50 1.17 4.73
CA SER A 130 16.11 1.53 5.03
C SER A 130 15.19 0.46 4.42
N THR A 131 14.75 -0.48 5.26
CA THR A 131 13.83 -1.54 4.86
C THR A 131 12.51 -0.96 4.38
N PRO A 132 12.15 -1.13 3.09
CA PRO A 132 10.85 -0.71 2.60
C PRO A 132 9.75 -1.46 3.36
N LYS A 133 8.62 -0.80 3.63
CA LYS A 133 7.47 -1.46 4.26
C LYS A 133 6.55 -1.97 3.16
N SER A 134 6.46 -3.28 3.00
CA SER A 134 5.48 -3.93 2.10
C SER A 134 4.53 -4.81 2.88
N SER A 135 3.48 -5.28 2.20
CA SER A 135 2.55 -6.27 2.74
C SER A 135 3.13 -7.69 2.75
N TRP A 136 4.38 -7.92 2.33
CA TRP A 136 4.94 -9.28 2.15
C TRP A 136 4.79 -10.15 3.39
N GLU A 137 5.10 -9.61 4.57
CA GLU A 137 4.99 -10.35 5.83
C GLU A 137 3.55 -10.79 6.13
N GLU A 138 2.53 -9.99 5.77
CA GLU A 138 1.13 -10.41 5.91
C GLU A 138 0.75 -11.59 5.01
N TYR A 139 1.45 -11.75 3.88
CA TYR A 139 1.19 -12.83 2.92
C TYR A 139 1.86 -14.15 3.34
N ILE A 140 3.06 -14.08 3.94
CA ILE A 140 3.84 -15.28 4.26
C ILE A 140 3.78 -15.68 5.74
N GLU A 141 3.48 -14.76 6.66
CA GLU A 141 3.41 -15.04 8.10
C GLU A 141 1.97 -15.02 8.62
N PHE A 142 1.71 -15.77 9.70
CA PHE A 142 0.43 -15.67 10.40
C PHE A 142 0.41 -14.41 11.27
N ARG A 143 -0.56 -13.53 11.03
CA ARG A 143 -0.78 -12.32 11.82
C ARG A 143 -2.24 -12.30 12.29
N GLU A 144 -2.43 -11.97 13.57
CA GLU A 144 -3.77 -11.84 14.16
C GLU A 144 -4.53 -10.63 13.62
N LYS A 145 -3.80 -9.57 13.26
CA LYS A 145 -4.35 -8.38 12.62
C LYS A 145 -3.82 -8.29 11.20
N ASN A 146 -4.76 -8.26 10.26
CA ASN A 146 -4.49 -8.11 8.84
C ASN A 146 -4.93 -6.71 8.42
N PHE A 147 -4.00 -5.98 7.80
CA PHE A 147 -4.29 -4.70 7.17
C PHE A 147 -4.76 -4.93 5.74
N CYS A 148 -4.21 -5.95 5.06
CA CYS A 148 -4.56 -6.30 3.69
C CYS A 148 -5.69 -7.33 3.57
N LYS A 149 -6.60 -7.12 2.62
CA LYS A 149 -7.62 -8.05 2.12
C LYS A 149 -7.01 -9.00 1.08
N LYS A 150 -6.19 -9.93 1.56
CA LYS A 150 -5.33 -10.80 0.73
C LYS A 150 -6.00 -12.08 0.26
N GLU A 151 -7.21 -12.36 0.71
CA GLU A 151 -7.96 -13.59 0.41
C GLU A 151 -8.18 -13.75 -1.10
N ILE A 152 -8.43 -12.65 -1.81
CA ILE A 152 -8.56 -12.63 -3.28
C ILE A 152 -7.33 -13.21 -4.01
N ILE A 153 -6.16 -13.21 -3.38
CA ILE A 153 -4.93 -13.81 -3.90
C ILE A 153 -4.64 -15.14 -3.21
N LEU A 154 -4.60 -15.17 -1.88
CA LEU A 154 -4.14 -16.35 -1.14
C LEU A 154 -5.06 -17.56 -1.29
N ASP A 155 -6.36 -17.36 -1.47
CA ASP A 155 -7.32 -18.47 -1.64
C ASP A 155 -7.15 -19.19 -2.98
N GLN A 156 -6.32 -18.67 -3.88
CA GLN A 156 -5.95 -19.30 -5.16
C GLN A 156 -4.77 -20.28 -5.04
N PHE A 157 -4.15 -20.36 -3.87
CA PHE A 157 -3.03 -21.26 -3.58
C PHE A 157 -3.44 -22.25 -2.50
N ASN A 158 -2.92 -23.47 -2.54
CA ASN A 158 -3.18 -24.47 -1.51
C ASN A 158 -2.51 -24.10 -0.18
N SER A 159 -1.50 -23.24 -0.21
CA SER A 159 -0.79 -22.79 0.99
C SER A 159 -0.06 -21.46 0.75
N ARG A 160 0.29 -20.78 1.84
CA ARG A 160 1.15 -19.58 1.79
C ARG A 160 2.55 -19.88 1.26
N ASP A 161 3.06 -21.08 1.53
CA ASP A 161 4.35 -21.52 0.98
C ASP A 161 4.32 -21.67 -0.54
N GLU A 162 3.18 -22.08 -1.10
CA GLU A 162 2.98 -22.14 -2.55
C GLU A 162 2.97 -20.73 -3.15
N TYR A 163 2.21 -19.79 -2.56
CA TYR A 163 2.26 -18.39 -2.96
C TYR A 163 3.69 -17.81 -2.86
N LYS A 164 4.40 -18.10 -1.77
CA LYS A 164 5.77 -17.63 -1.57
C LYS A 164 6.69 -18.08 -2.69
N LYS A 165 6.64 -19.37 -3.05
CA LYS A 165 7.42 -19.94 -4.16
C LYS A 165 7.06 -19.28 -5.50
N PHE A 166 5.77 -19.11 -5.78
CA PHE A 166 5.28 -18.43 -6.98
C PHE A 166 5.78 -16.97 -7.06
N ALA A 167 5.74 -16.24 -5.95
CA ALA A 167 6.17 -14.85 -5.91
C ALA A 167 7.70 -14.73 -6.10
N GLU A 168 8.46 -15.58 -5.44
CA GLU A 168 9.92 -15.64 -5.56
C GLU A 168 10.38 -16.07 -6.96
N SER A 169 9.68 -17.01 -7.62
CA SER A 169 9.99 -17.38 -9.01
C SER A 169 9.66 -16.25 -9.99
N SER A 170 8.50 -15.61 -9.82
CA SER A 170 8.09 -14.47 -10.66
C SER A 170 9.09 -13.30 -10.59
N LEU A 171 9.70 -13.09 -9.41
CA LEU A 171 10.70 -12.05 -9.19
C LEU A 171 11.95 -12.24 -10.07
N VAL A 172 12.41 -13.49 -10.23
CA VAL A 172 13.60 -13.81 -11.05
C VAL A 172 13.37 -13.38 -12.49
N ASP A 173 12.23 -13.78 -13.07
CA ASP A 173 11.86 -13.45 -14.44
C ASP A 173 11.76 -11.93 -14.66
N MET A 174 11.21 -11.20 -13.68
CA MET A 174 11.08 -9.74 -13.75
C MET A 174 12.43 -9.03 -13.72
N ILE A 175 13.35 -9.49 -12.86
CA ILE A 175 14.72 -8.94 -12.77
C ILE A 175 15.46 -9.21 -14.08
N GLU A 176 15.32 -10.40 -14.66
CA GLU A 176 15.93 -10.75 -15.94
C GLU A 176 15.41 -9.86 -17.08
N ARG A 177 14.08 -9.67 -17.18
CA ARG A 177 13.48 -8.76 -18.17
C ARG A 177 14.00 -7.33 -18.03
N LYS A 178 14.07 -6.78 -16.81
CA LYS A 178 14.63 -5.44 -16.56
C LYS A 178 16.09 -5.33 -16.98
N LYS A 179 16.90 -6.37 -16.75
CA LYS A 179 18.31 -6.39 -17.20
C LYS A 179 18.41 -6.37 -18.72
N ILE A 180 17.58 -7.18 -19.40
CA ILE A 180 17.54 -7.23 -20.87
C ILE A 180 17.11 -5.87 -21.45
N GLU A 181 16.04 -5.25 -20.93
CA GLU A 181 15.60 -3.92 -21.37
C GLU A 181 16.70 -2.87 -21.23
N LYS A 182 17.45 -2.90 -20.11
CA LYS A 182 18.56 -1.97 -19.90
C LYS A 182 19.69 -2.18 -20.91
N LEU A 183 20.05 -3.43 -21.21
CA LEU A 183 21.06 -3.79 -22.20
C LEU A 183 20.67 -3.42 -23.64
N LEU A 184 19.37 -3.37 -23.95
CA LEU A 184 18.86 -2.99 -25.27
C LEU A 184 18.77 -1.46 -25.48
N LEU A 185 18.90 -0.69 -24.40
CA LEU A 185 18.86 0.78 -24.41
C LEU A 185 20.25 1.43 -24.29
N GLU A 186 21.31 0.62 -24.17
CA GLU A 186 22.73 1.01 -24.21
C GLU A 186 23.34 0.68 -25.58
#